data_AF-A0A1X3P4A4-F1
#
_entry.id   AF-A0A1X3P4A4-F1
#
_cell.length_a   1.000
_cell.length_b   1.000
_cell.length_c   1.000
_cell.angle_alpha   90.00
_cell.angle_beta   90.00
_cell.angle_gamma   90.00
#
_symmetry.space_group_name_H-M   'P 1'
#
loop_
_entity.id
_entity.type
_entity.pdbx_description
1 polymer ?
#
loop_
_entity_poly.entity_id
_entity_poly.type
_entity_poly.pdbx_seq_one_letter_code
_entity_poly.pdbx_strand_id
1 'polypeptide(L)' 'GRPIDFGDEQQARYKGRNVVERCFNRLKQWRGIAARTDKTARNFHAGLCLAATLQWV' A
#
# COMPACT_ATOMS: atom_id res chain seq x y z
N GLY A 1 1.22 -5.05 27.68
CA GLY A 1 -0.04 -5.83 27.57
C GLY A 1 0.26 -7.09 26.79
N ARG A 2 -0.30 -8.23 27.19
CA ARG A 2 -0.21 -9.49 26.42
C ARG A 2 -0.90 -9.24 25.05
N PRO A 3 -0.26 -9.60 23.92
CA PRO A 3 -0.87 -9.37 22.61
C PRO A 3 -2.26 -10.02 22.56
N ILE A 4 -3.25 -9.25 22.11
CA ILE A 4 -4.58 -9.77 21.79
C ILE A 4 -4.38 -10.76 20.65
N ASP A 5 -4.52 -12.04 20.95
CA ASP A 5 -4.50 -13.10 19.95
C ASP A 5 -5.85 -13.06 19.23
N PHE A 6 -5.83 -12.68 17.94
CA PHE A 6 -7.06 -12.51 17.16
C PHE A 6 -7.66 -13.85 16.69
N GLY A 7 -7.07 -15.00 17.04
CA GLY A 7 -7.50 -16.33 16.63
C GLY A 7 -7.27 -16.62 15.14
N ASP A 8 -6.99 -17.89 14.81
CA ASP A 8 -6.74 -18.38 13.44
C ASP A 8 -7.83 -17.98 12.44
N GLU A 9 -9.10 -17.88 12.88
CA GLU A 9 -10.24 -17.54 12.03
C GLU A 9 -10.19 -16.09 11.52
N GLN A 10 -9.74 -15.15 12.35
CA GLN A 10 -9.56 -13.77 11.91
C GLN A 10 -8.28 -13.62 11.10
N GLN A 11 -7.22 -14.35 11.43
CA GLN A 11 -6.00 -14.36 10.62
C GLN A 11 -6.27 -14.86 9.19
N ALA A 12 -7.12 -15.86 9.02
CA ALA A 12 -7.58 -16.34 7.71
C ALA A 12 -8.39 -15.27 6.96
N ARG A 13 -9.32 -14.58 7.63
CA ARG A 13 -10.11 -13.48 7.05
C ARG A 13 -9.26 -12.24 6.70
N TYR A 14 -8.23 -11.95 7.49
CA TYR A 14 -7.33 -10.81 7.32
C TYR A 14 -6.05 -11.11 6.53
N LYS A 15 -5.88 -12.34 6.02
CA LYS A 15 -4.67 -12.80 5.32
C LYS A 15 -4.31 -11.95 4.10
N GLY A 16 -5.30 -11.38 3.41
CA GLY A 16 -5.11 -10.50 2.26
C GLY A 16 -4.80 -9.03 2.59
N ARG A 17 -5.04 -8.60 3.84
CA ARG A 17 -4.90 -7.20 4.25
C ARG A 17 -3.44 -6.74 4.22
N ASN A 18 -2.51 -7.63 4.58
CA ASN A 18 -1.08 -7.35 4.55
C ASN A 18 -0.57 -6.97 3.15
N VAL A 19 -1.18 -7.51 2.07
CA VAL A 19 -0.82 -7.15 0.68
C VAL A 19 -1.26 -5.72 0.37
N VAL A 20 -2.49 -5.37 0.70
CA VAL A 20 -3.05 -4.03 0.50
C VAL A 20 -2.32 -3.00 1.36
N GLU A 21 -2.04 -3.32 2.63
CA GLU A 21 -1.31 -2.45 3.55
C GLU A 21 0.13 -2.23 3.09
N ARG A 22 0.82 -3.27 2.58
CA ARG A 22 2.16 -3.11 1.98
C ARG A 22 2.13 -2.20 0.76
N CYS A 23 1.16 -2.36 -0.14
CA CYS A 23 0.99 -1.50 -1.30
C CYS A 23 0.76 -0.03 -0.89
N PHE A 24 -0.15 0.21 0.04
CA PHE A 24 -0.41 1.56 0.57
C PHE A 24 0.80 2.16 1.30
N ASN A 25 1.55 1.35 2.03
CA ASN A 25 2.75 1.81 2.72
C ASN A 25 3.86 2.17 1.72
N ARG A 26 4.01 1.38 0.65
CA ARG A 26 4.91 1.69 -0.47
C ARG A 26 4.50 2.98 -1.15
N LEU A 27 3.22 3.18 -1.46
CA LEU A 27 2.70 4.42 -2.04
C LEU A 27 2.94 5.64 -1.15
N LYS A 28 2.77 5.52 0.17
CA LYS A 28 3.08 6.60 1.11
C LYS A 28 4.58 6.91 1.21
N GLN A 29 5.45 5.92 1.00
CA GLN A 29 6.89 6.11 0.97
C GLN A 29 7.35 6.90 -0.26
N TRP A 30 6.57 6.88 -1.35
CA TRP A 30 6.85 7.67 -2.54
C TRP A 30 6.53 9.14 -2.28
N ARG A 31 7.55 9.89 -1.83
CA ARG A 31 7.46 11.33 -1.51
C ARG A 31 6.88 12.16 -2.66
N GLY A 32 7.04 11.75 -3.93
CA GLY A 32 6.43 12.42 -5.09
C GLY A 32 4.90 12.28 -5.16
N ILE A 33 4.35 11.11 -4.81
CA ILE A 33 2.90 10.88 -4.73
C ILE A 33 2.35 11.52 -3.45
N ALA A 34 3.04 11.32 -2.32
CA ALA A 34 2.62 11.81 -1.01
C ALA A 34 2.63 13.35 -0.90
N ALA A 35 3.60 14.02 -1.53
CA ALA A 35 3.64 15.48 -1.55
C ALA A 35 2.60 16.08 -2.52
N ARG A 36 1.91 15.26 -3.33
CA ARG A 36 0.98 15.68 -4.39
C ARG A 36 1.55 16.85 -5.21
N THR A 37 2.85 16.80 -5.46
CA THR A 37 3.58 17.86 -6.18
C THR A 37 3.40 17.74 -7.69
N ASP A 38 2.70 16.71 -8.14
CA ASP A 38 2.48 16.49 -9.54
C ASP A 38 1.45 17.46 -10.12
N LYS A 39 1.95 18.39 -10.94
CA LYS A 39 1.20 19.47 -11.57
C LYS A 39 0.18 18.96 -12.60
N THR A 40 0.25 17.67 -12.97
CA THR A 40 -0.58 17.07 -14.01
C THR A 40 -1.05 15.67 -13.62
N ALA A 41 -2.35 15.39 -13.82
CA ALA A 41 -2.97 14.10 -13.48
C ALA A 41 -2.31 12.88 -14.15
N ARG A 42 -1.71 13.06 -15.34
CA ARG A 42 -0.99 12.01 -16.07
C ARG A 42 0.23 11.48 -15.32
N ASN A 43 1.04 12.37 -14.75
CA ASN A 43 2.22 11.96 -14.02
C ASN A 43 1.86 11.32 -12.66
N PHE A 44 0.80 11.81 -12.00
CA PHE A 44 0.25 11.13 -10.82
C PHE A 44 -0.19 9.70 -11.14
N HIS A 45 -0.88 9.51 -12.26
CA HIS A 45 -1.29 8.19 -12.72
C HIS A 45 -0.08 7.32 -13.11
N ALA A 46 0.92 7.88 -13.79
CA ALA A 46 2.16 7.17 -14.11
C ALA A 46 2.91 6.70 -12.85
N GLY A 47 2.99 7.54 -11.82
CA GLY A 47 3.55 7.19 -10.52
C GLY A 47 2.78 6.07 -9.82
N LEU A 48 1.45 6.10 -9.90
CA LEU A 48 0.60 5.03 -9.36
C LEU A 48 0.79 3.71 -10.12
N CYS A 49 0.82 3.74 -11.45
CA CYS A 49 1.10 2.57 -12.28
C CYS A 49 2.48 1.98 -11.98
N LEU A 50 3.51 2.81 -11.90
CA LEU A 50 4.87 2.36 -11.64
C LEU A 50 5.01 1.77 -10.23
N ALA A 51 4.38 2.38 -9.23
CA ALA A 51 4.32 1.83 -7.88
C ALA A 51 3.55 0.50 -7.83
N ALA A 52 2.47 0.35 -8.60
CA ALA A 52 1.71 -0.90 -8.72
C ALA A 52 2.54 -2.01 -9.41
N THR A 53 3.27 -1.70 -10.47
CA THR A 53 4.18 -2.65 -11.15
C THR A 53 5.32 -3.08 -10.22
N LEU A 54 5.91 -2.16 -9.46
CA LEU A 54 6.96 -2.47 -8.48
C LEU A 54 6.46 -3.26 -7.26
N GLN A 55 5.16 -3.22 -6.97
CA GLN A 55 4.56 -4.05 -5.93
C GLN A 55 4.27 -5.48 -6.42
N TRP A 56 4.15 -5.65 -7.75
CA TRP A 56 3.84 -6.92 -8.40
C TRP A 56 5.09 -7.76 -8.69
N VAL A 57 6.21 -7.12 -9.06
CA VAL A 57 7.54 -7.75 -9.17
C VAL A 57 8.13 -7.97 -7.79
#